data_AF-A0A2H3CRG3-F1
#
_entry.id   AF-A0A2H3CRG3-F1
#
_cell.length_a   1.000
_cell.length_b   1.000
_cell.length_c   1.000
_cell.angle_alpha   90.00
_cell.angle_beta   90.00
_cell.angle_gamma   90.00
#
_symmetry.space_group_name_H-M   'P 1'
#
loop_
_entity.id
_entity.type
_entity.pdbx_description
1 polymer ?
#
loop_
_entity_poly.entity_id
_entity_poly.type
_entity_poly.pdbx_seq_one_letter_code
_entity_poly.pdbx_strand_id
1 'polypeptide(L)'
;MCPNCRGPPAASGALDARSLSELRLSDTEFAQFRKDAPPASMYKSLVDQKSPKLKIIGFNEDTKEVLKLSNPQGEDYVEVPWSSMDSVLWIAQRLEDIIHVSLHHFFLATDDGVVFKSFGELVCTVNAFKSRDQIVLTLLAHADLPSYISSNLKTHSWWHLEPDATSSTDPLEKCNAEFHLIHPEKSKDWSAYLEQRKKAVDTFESELSDFAGEDLSAFHEHIDEGVCAALGATDLEEDEQSVLHDAVVPLIVDGSDDGWGNVSRFDVLSRIYSPTRPKSVDVYLEYHYRTRYSSVEFFCNVWYRANTKMTPDLKTNIPRGPRTMNGFKSLVSLGLANIPPGRRWRGIDEREWNLSAEQLDGLHGLLYGTGSDGIAEKISRVALVRLLLGSVGFVLDVAEHNGDKDEQIQVADLRWEGTDNSARWLGSNIRRICDISALEQDDHDTDNEVDEDEDDEGYSDEEDDFGRRDGCSHQ
;
A
#
# COMPACT_ATOMS: atom_id res chain seq x y z
N MET A 1 3.67 17.80 -6.11
CA MET A 1 4.47 18.02 -7.36
C MET A 1 5.16 19.38 -7.31
N CYS A 2 6.47 19.39 -7.11
CA CYS A 2 7.30 20.59 -7.12
C CYS A 2 7.53 21.07 -8.56
N PRO A 3 7.26 22.34 -8.93
CA PRO A 3 7.40 22.83 -10.31
C PRO A 3 8.84 22.85 -10.85
N ASN A 4 9.84 22.59 -9.99
CA ASN A 4 11.26 22.60 -10.33
C ASN A 4 11.89 21.21 -10.48
N CYS A 5 11.11 20.13 -10.31
CA CYS A 5 11.53 18.77 -10.66
C CYS A 5 11.27 18.48 -12.14
N ARG A 6 11.72 19.38 -13.04
CA ARG A 6 11.89 18.97 -14.44
C ARG A 6 12.95 17.88 -14.41
N GLY A 7 12.53 16.64 -14.65
CA GLY A 7 13.45 15.57 -14.99
C GLY A 7 14.41 16.05 -16.09
N PRO A 8 15.60 15.45 -16.21
CA PRO A 8 16.49 15.77 -17.30
C PRO A 8 15.69 15.73 -18.60
N PRO A 9 15.93 16.68 -19.54
CA PRO A 9 15.23 16.67 -20.81
C PRO A 9 15.34 15.26 -21.38
N ALA A 10 14.22 14.71 -21.87
CA ALA A 10 14.20 13.42 -22.54
C ALA A 10 15.34 13.41 -23.55
N ALA A 11 16.45 12.76 -23.17
CA ALA A 11 17.59 12.66 -24.02
C ALA A 11 17.14 11.72 -25.13
N SER A 12 16.88 12.29 -26.29
CA SER A 12 17.01 11.59 -27.55
C SER A 12 18.47 11.12 -27.65
N GLY A 13 18.79 10.03 -26.95
CA GLY A 13 20.12 9.45 -26.89
C GLY A 13 20.04 8.07 -27.49
N ALA A 14 20.69 7.88 -28.63
CA ALA A 14 21.11 6.55 -29.03
C ALA A 14 21.78 5.90 -27.80
N LEU A 15 21.34 4.70 -27.41
CA LEU A 15 22.01 3.91 -26.39
C LEU A 15 23.50 3.88 -26.76
N ASP A 16 24.35 4.49 -25.93
CA ASP A 16 25.79 4.51 -26.16
C ASP A 16 26.26 3.06 -26.10
N ALA A 17 26.64 2.50 -27.24
CA ALA A 17 26.98 1.09 -27.38
C ALA A 17 28.32 0.72 -26.74
N ARG A 18 29.01 1.70 -26.14
CA ARG A 18 30.24 1.52 -25.39
C ARG A 18 29.99 0.80 -24.07
N SER A 19 30.97 0.02 -23.64
CA SER A 19 30.93 -0.66 -22.36
C SER A 19 31.04 0.34 -21.20
N LEU A 20 30.57 -0.02 -20.01
CA LEU A 20 30.62 0.84 -18.84
C LEU A 20 32.08 1.15 -18.45
N SER A 21 32.99 0.19 -18.64
CA SER A 21 34.43 0.38 -18.45
C SER A 21 35.04 1.42 -19.39
N GLU A 22 34.59 1.50 -20.64
CA GLU A 22 35.01 2.52 -21.61
C GLU A 22 34.46 3.92 -21.31
N LEU A 23 33.34 4.00 -20.59
CA LEU A 23 32.70 5.25 -20.18
C LEU A 23 33.28 5.81 -18.87
N ARG A 24 34.14 5.05 -18.20
CA ARG A 24 34.80 5.47 -16.97
C ARG A 24 35.78 6.61 -17.23
N LEU A 25 35.59 7.72 -16.54
CA LEU A 25 36.47 8.89 -16.59
C LEU A 25 37.73 8.66 -15.74
N SER A 26 38.87 9.21 -16.18
CA SER A 26 40.04 9.35 -15.32
C SER A 26 39.74 10.31 -14.15
N ASP A 27 40.51 10.25 -13.08
CA ASP A 27 40.32 11.13 -11.91
C ASP A 27 40.35 12.62 -12.29
N THR A 28 41.21 12.99 -13.26
CA THR A 28 41.30 14.36 -13.77
C THR A 28 40.10 14.78 -14.59
N GLU A 29 39.57 13.88 -15.43
CA GLU A 29 38.38 14.14 -16.24
C GLU A 29 37.13 14.19 -15.36
N PHE A 30 37.02 13.29 -14.39
CA PHE A 30 35.92 13.26 -13.44
C PHE A 30 35.91 14.52 -12.56
N ALA A 31 37.07 14.97 -12.08
CA ALA A 31 37.17 16.23 -11.33
C ALA A 31 36.76 17.45 -12.16
N GLN A 32 36.97 17.43 -13.49
CA GLN A 32 36.47 18.48 -14.38
C GLN A 32 34.96 18.35 -14.59
N PHE A 33 34.47 17.15 -14.87
CA PHE A 33 33.04 16.84 -15.00
C PHE A 33 32.24 17.34 -13.78
N ARG A 34 32.73 17.11 -12.55
CA ARG A 34 32.06 17.56 -11.32
C ARG A 34 32.05 19.07 -11.13
N LYS A 35 33.02 19.81 -11.71
CA LYS A 35 33.02 21.28 -11.67
C LYS A 35 31.96 21.88 -12.60
N ASP A 36 31.66 21.19 -13.70
CA ASP A 36 30.72 21.64 -14.71
C ASP A 36 29.28 21.19 -14.40
N ALA A 37 29.10 20.24 -13.47
CA ALA A 37 27.80 19.81 -12.99
C ALA A 37 27.11 20.91 -12.14
N PRO A 38 25.77 21.05 -12.22
CA PRO A 38 25.03 21.93 -11.32
C PRO A 38 25.33 21.55 -9.86
N PRO A 39 25.47 22.53 -8.94
CA PRO A 39 25.63 22.21 -7.52
C PRO A 39 24.45 21.33 -7.08
N ALA A 40 24.74 20.14 -6.55
CA ALA A 40 23.74 19.24 -6.01
C ALA A 40 22.85 20.02 -5.03
N SER A 41 21.55 20.04 -5.30
CA SER A 41 20.59 20.95 -4.68
C SER A 41 20.52 20.79 -3.15
N MET A 42 20.79 21.90 -2.43
CA MET A 42 20.34 22.37 -1.10
C MET A 42 20.23 21.45 0.13
N TYR A 43 20.25 20.12 0.04
CA TYR A 43 20.24 19.27 1.23
C TYR A 43 21.60 18.59 1.41
N LYS A 44 22.19 18.81 2.58
CA LYS A 44 23.49 18.25 2.95
C LYS A 44 23.29 16.74 3.20
N SER A 45 24.08 15.90 2.52
CA SER A 45 24.15 14.46 2.81
C SER A 45 24.25 14.22 4.32
N LEU A 46 23.27 13.49 4.90
CA LEU A 46 23.24 13.13 6.32
C LEU A 46 24.18 11.97 6.66
N VAL A 47 24.82 11.40 5.64
CA VAL A 47 25.68 10.23 5.72
C VAL A 47 27.09 10.64 6.15
N ASP A 48 27.65 9.92 7.12
CA ASP A 48 29.01 10.08 7.64
C ASP A 48 29.78 8.74 7.59
N GLN A 49 30.99 8.70 8.17
CA GLN A 49 31.82 7.50 8.18
C GLN A 49 31.24 6.33 9.01
N LYS A 50 30.27 6.60 9.89
CA LYS A 50 29.60 5.61 10.75
C LYS A 50 28.28 5.14 10.16
N SER A 51 27.80 5.76 9.09
CA SER A 51 26.58 5.35 8.42
C SER A 51 26.66 3.92 7.90
N PRO A 52 25.53 3.20 7.85
CA PRO A 52 25.48 1.89 7.24
C PRO A 52 25.92 1.97 5.77
N LYS A 53 26.45 0.86 5.28
CA LYS A 53 26.90 0.75 3.89
C LYS A 53 26.13 -0.35 3.19
N LEU A 54 25.71 -0.05 1.97
CA LEU A 54 25.16 -1.04 1.05
C LEU A 54 26.27 -1.52 0.12
N LYS A 55 26.14 -2.76 -0.35
CA LYS A 55 27.08 -3.39 -1.27
C LYS A 55 26.57 -3.23 -2.71
N ILE A 56 27.43 -2.76 -3.61
CA ILE A 56 27.13 -2.70 -5.05
C ILE A 56 27.94 -3.78 -5.76
N ILE A 57 27.26 -4.70 -6.45
CA ILE A 57 27.87 -5.76 -7.26
C ILE A 57 27.64 -5.54 -8.75
N GLY A 58 28.48 -6.11 -9.62
CA GLY A 58 28.33 -6.01 -11.07
C GLY A 58 27.47 -7.14 -11.64
N PHE A 59 26.54 -6.82 -12.54
CA PHE A 59 25.71 -7.80 -13.24
C PHE A 59 26.50 -8.75 -14.16
N ASN A 60 27.48 -8.20 -14.88
CA ASN A 60 28.27 -8.89 -15.89
C ASN A 60 29.77 -8.57 -15.72
N GLU A 61 30.63 -9.15 -16.56
CA GLU A 61 32.08 -8.94 -16.43
C GLU A 61 32.51 -7.48 -16.64
N ASP A 62 31.80 -6.72 -17.48
CA ASP A 62 32.10 -5.29 -17.72
C ASP A 62 31.83 -4.42 -16.48
N THR A 63 30.65 -4.56 -15.89
CA THR A 63 30.29 -3.85 -14.65
C THR A 63 31.17 -4.28 -13.48
N LYS A 64 31.54 -5.57 -13.38
CA LYS A 64 32.52 -6.05 -12.39
C LYS A 64 33.91 -5.46 -12.61
N GLU A 65 34.35 -5.27 -13.85
CA GLU A 65 35.64 -4.64 -14.15
C GLU A 65 35.66 -3.19 -13.66
N VAL A 66 34.59 -2.42 -13.91
CA VAL A 66 34.45 -1.06 -13.37
C VAL A 66 34.58 -1.03 -11.84
N LEU A 67 33.91 -1.96 -11.16
CA LEU A 67 33.97 -2.05 -9.69
C LEU A 67 35.38 -2.41 -9.20
N LYS A 68 36.07 -3.35 -9.85
CA LYS A 68 37.46 -3.70 -9.54
C LYS A 68 38.42 -2.54 -9.73
N LEU A 69 38.24 -1.74 -10.78
CA LEU A 69 39.07 -0.55 -11.05
C LEU A 69 38.88 0.55 -10.00
N SER A 70 37.72 0.59 -9.36
CA SER A 70 37.38 1.59 -8.36
C SER A 70 37.49 1.12 -6.91
N ASN A 71 37.68 -0.18 -6.68
CA ASN A 71 37.98 -0.74 -5.37
C ASN A 71 39.52 -0.85 -5.18
N PRO A 72 40.14 -0.18 -4.19
CA PRO A 72 41.58 -0.27 -3.94
C PRO A 72 42.10 -1.69 -3.66
N GLN A 73 41.22 -2.60 -3.22
CA GLN A 73 41.54 -4.00 -2.94
C GLN A 73 41.34 -4.91 -4.17
N GLY A 74 40.80 -4.37 -5.27
CA GLY A 74 40.55 -5.11 -6.51
C GLY A 74 39.39 -6.11 -6.42
N GLU A 75 38.49 -5.93 -5.46
CA GLU A 75 37.27 -6.74 -5.34
C GLU A 75 36.23 -6.32 -6.40
N ASP A 76 35.31 -7.23 -6.72
CA ASP A 76 34.24 -7.03 -7.73
C ASP A 76 32.98 -6.35 -7.17
N TYR A 77 33.14 -5.63 -6.06
CA TYR A 77 32.08 -4.85 -5.42
C TYR A 77 32.66 -3.56 -4.84
N VAL A 78 31.78 -2.59 -4.59
CA VAL A 78 32.10 -1.40 -3.79
C VAL A 78 31.05 -1.24 -2.69
N GLU A 79 31.41 -0.54 -1.62
CA GLU A 79 30.47 -0.18 -0.58
C GLU A 79 30.10 1.30 -0.68
N VAL A 80 28.80 1.59 -0.64
CA VAL A 80 28.29 2.97 -0.68
C VAL A 80 27.61 3.27 0.64
N PRO A 81 28.00 4.35 1.34
CA PRO A 81 27.34 4.71 2.59
C PRO A 81 25.98 5.35 2.29
N TRP A 82 24.98 5.06 3.13
CA TRP A 82 23.59 5.48 2.92
C TRP A 82 22.86 5.80 4.23
N SER A 83 21.67 6.40 4.12
CA SER A 83 20.73 6.70 5.20
C SER A 83 19.29 6.45 4.75
N SER A 84 18.39 6.12 5.68
CA SER A 84 16.95 5.96 5.39
C SER A 84 16.31 7.20 4.77
N MET A 85 16.89 8.39 4.99
CA MET A 85 16.43 9.65 4.43
C MET A 85 17.04 9.98 3.06
N ASP A 86 17.94 9.14 2.54
CA ASP A 86 18.47 9.33 1.19
C ASP A 86 17.38 9.02 0.15
N SER A 87 17.52 9.59 -1.04
CA SER A 87 16.89 9.02 -2.23
C SER A 87 17.86 8.11 -2.97
N VAL A 88 17.32 7.26 -3.86
CA VAL A 88 18.15 6.41 -4.73
C VAL A 88 19.14 7.26 -5.55
N LEU A 89 18.78 8.51 -5.87
CA LEU A 89 19.65 9.46 -6.59
C LEU A 89 20.91 9.78 -5.80
N TRP A 90 20.80 9.89 -4.48
CA TRP A 90 21.94 10.22 -3.64
C TRP A 90 22.89 9.04 -3.54
N ILE A 91 22.35 7.82 -3.47
CA ILE A 91 23.14 6.60 -3.56
C ILE A 91 23.84 6.53 -4.93
N ALA A 92 23.11 6.75 -6.03
CA ALA A 92 23.65 6.72 -7.39
C ALA A 92 24.73 7.80 -7.60
N GLN A 93 24.57 9.00 -7.04
CA GLN A 93 25.58 10.06 -7.11
C GLN A 93 26.85 9.72 -6.32
N ARG A 94 26.72 9.12 -5.13
CA ARG A 94 27.88 8.65 -4.37
C ARG A 94 28.58 7.50 -5.09
N LEU A 95 27.80 6.64 -5.75
CA LEU A 95 28.36 5.60 -6.60
C LEU A 95 29.10 6.20 -7.80
N GLU A 96 28.53 7.18 -8.50
CA GLU A 96 29.18 7.94 -9.59
C GLU A 96 30.54 8.52 -9.13
N ASP A 97 30.60 9.08 -7.92
CA ASP A 97 31.84 9.57 -7.31
C ASP A 97 32.88 8.46 -7.02
N ILE A 98 32.47 7.20 -6.85
CA ILE A 98 33.37 6.06 -6.62
C ILE A 98 33.80 5.42 -7.95
N ILE A 99 32.86 5.18 -8.85
CA ILE A 99 33.12 4.45 -10.10
C ILE A 99 33.58 5.35 -11.25
N HIS A 100 33.44 6.67 -11.12
CA HIS A 100 33.77 7.68 -12.13
C HIS A 100 33.05 7.46 -13.47
N VAL A 101 31.86 6.87 -13.44
CA VAL A 101 30.95 6.71 -14.59
C VAL A 101 29.72 7.54 -14.31
N SER A 102 29.25 8.32 -15.29
CA SER A 102 28.07 9.16 -15.05
C SER A 102 26.81 8.32 -14.80
N LEU A 103 25.97 8.80 -13.88
CA LEU A 103 24.64 8.24 -13.56
C LEU A 103 23.69 8.14 -14.76
N HIS A 104 24.00 8.78 -15.90
CA HIS A 104 23.26 8.65 -17.15
C HIS A 104 23.55 7.36 -17.94
N HIS A 105 24.53 6.56 -17.50
CA HIS A 105 24.98 5.36 -18.21
C HIS A 105 24.68 4.06 -17.49
N PHE A 106 24.15 4.12 -16.27
CA PHE A 106 23.85 2.93 -15.48
C PHE A 106 22.51 3.04 -14.74
N PHE A 107 21.97 1.87 -14.41
CA PHE A 107 20.88 1.68 -13.48
C PHE A 107 21.36 0.95 -12.23
N LEU A 108 20.58 1.08 -11.17
CA LEU A 108 20.67 0.21 -10.00
C LEU A 108 19.46 -0.72 -10.01
N ALA A 109 19.67 -1.95 -9.60
CA ALA A 109 18.60 -2.90 -9.36
C ALA A 109 18.82 -3.64 -8.04
N THR A 110 17.75 -4.13 -7.45
CA THR A 110 17.80 -5.04 -6.30
C THR A 110 18.16 -6.46 -6.77
N ASP A 111 18.37 -7.37 -5.82
CA ASP A 111 18.55 -8.79 -6.09
C ASP A 111 17.25 -9.50 -6.45
N ASP A 112 16.11 -9.02 -5.95
CA ASP A 112 14.77 -9.53 -6.23
C ASP A 112 14.14 -8.98 -7.53
N GLY A 113 14.88 -8.20 -8.31
CA GLY A 113 14.50 -7.85 -9.68
C GLY A 113 13.84 -6.48 -9.88
N VAL A 114 13.85 -5.61 -8.86
CA VAL A 114 13.38 -4.22 -8.96
C VAL A 114 14.44 -3.37 -9.63
N VAL A 115 14.06 -2.61 -10.67
CA VAL A 115 14.97 -1.71 -11.39
C VAL A 115 14.60 -0.25 -11.15
N PHE A 116 15.53 0.53 -10.59
CA PHE A 116 15.33 1.96 -10.34
C PHE A 116 15.46 2.78 -11.63
N LYS A 117 14.38 2.85 -12.42
CA LYS A 117 14.31 3.63 -13.68
C LYS A 117 14.37 5.14 -13.42
N SER A 118 13.90 5.57 -12.26
CA SER A 118 13.99 6.93 -11.75
C SER A 118 14.68 6.89 -10.39
N PHE A 119 15.64 7.78 -10.17
CA PHE A 119 16.34 7.84 -8.90
C PHE A 119 15.67 8.76 -7.86
N GLY A 120 14.47 9.29 -8.17
CA GLY A 120 13.78 10.24 -7.29
C GLY A 120 13.20 9.65 -6.01
N GLU A 121 13.06 8.32 -5.94
CA GLU A 121 12.42 7.60 -4.84
C GLU A 121 13.24 7.69 -3.55
N LEU A 122 12.56 7.88 -2.42
CA LEU A 122 13.18 7.83 -1.10
C LEU A 122 13.50 6.38 -0.75
N VAL A 123 14.64 6.17 -0.11
CA VAL A 123 15.10 4.84 0.23
C VAL A 123 14.19 4.17 1.27
N CYS A 124 13.67 4.94 2.23
CA CYS A 124 12.73 4.41 3.24
C CYS A 124 11.42 3.86 2.65
N THR A 125 11.04 4.26 1.44
CA THR A 125 9.81 3.78 0.78
C THR A 125 10.03 2.50 -0.02
N VAL A 126 11.28 2.08 -0.24
CA VAL A 126 11.62 0.89 -1.03
C VAL A 126 11.84 -0.32 -0.13
N ASN A 127 11.19 -1.45 -0.43
CA ASN A 127 11.19 -2.61 0.47
C ASN A 127 12.58 -3.23 0.67
N ALA A 128 13.42 -3.24 -0.36
CA ALA A 128 14.79 -3.75 -0.28
C ALA A 128 15.65 -3.06 0.80
N PHE A 129 15.30 -1.83 1.20
CA PHE A 129 16.03 -1.08 2.22
C PHE A 129 15.42 -1.16 3.62
N LYS A 130 14.29 -1.86 3.78
CA LYS A 130 13.67 -2.16 5.08
C LYS A 130 14.28 -3.42 5.73
N SER A 131 15.01 -4.23 4.97
CA SER A 131 15.67 -5.44 5.49
C SER A 131 16.74 -5.12 6.54
N ARG A 132 16.86 -5.99 7.55
CA ARG A 132 17.91 -5.91 8.58
C ARG A 132 19.26 -6.51 8.13
N ASP A 133 19.28 -7.17 6.98
CA ASP A 133 20.48 -7.76 6.40
C ASP A 133 21.32 -6.73 5.62
N GLN A 134 22.53 -7.12 5.20
CA GLN A 134 23.34 -6.30 4.31
C GLN A 134 22.61 -6.09 2.98
N ILE A 135 22.25 -4.84 2.68
CA ILE A 135 21.59 -4.47 1.43
C ILE A 135 22.57 -4.62 0.27
N VAL A 136 22.17 -5.34 -0.77
CA VAL A 136 22.95 -5.55 -2.00
C VAL A 136 22.19 -5.00 -3.19
N LEU A 137 22.82 -4.14 -3.98
CA LEU A 137 22.29 -3.69 -5.27
C LEU A 137 23.21 -4.12 -6.41
N THR A 138 22.61 -4.35 -7.56
CA THR A 138 23.29 -4.70 -8.80
C THR A 138 23.46 -3.46 -9.68
N LEU A 139 24.70 -3.19 -10.09
CA LEU A 139 25.05 -2.19 -11.09
C LEU A 139 24.79 -2.76 -12.50
N LEU A 140 23.99 -2.04 -13.28
CA LEU A 140 23.58 -2.42 -14.62
C LEU A 140 23.98 -1.34 -15.61
N ALA A 141 24.68 -1.69 -16.69
CA ALA A 141 24.81 -0.77 -17.81
C ALA A 141 23.47 -0.65 -18.56
N HIS A 142 23.22 0.49 -19.20
CA HIS A 142 22.01 0.68 -20.02
C HIS A 142 21.81 -0.43 -21.08
N ALA A 143 22.91 -0.90 -21.69
CA ALA A 143 22.88 -1.94 -22.72
C ALA A 143 22.45 -3.31 -22.18
N ASP A 144 22.67 -3.57 -20.88
CA ASP A 144 22.36 -4.84 -20.24
C ASP A 144 20.93 -4.91 -19.71
N LEU A 145 20.23 -3.78 -19.65
CA LEU A 145 18.88 -3.70 -19.11
C LEU A 145 17.92 -4.71 -19.75
N PRO A 146 17.85 -4.89 -21.09
CA PRO A 146 16.98 -5.90 -21.68
C PRO A 146 17.31 -7.33 -21.25
N SER A 147 18.60 -7.66 -21.13
CA SER A 147 19.05 -8.98 -20.69
C SER A 147 18.70 -9.22 -19.23
N TYR A 148 18.92 -8.21 -18.38
CA TYR A 148 18.58 -8.26 -16.96
C TYR A 148 17.08 -8.46 -16.77
N ILE A 149 16.25 -7.64 -17.42
CA ILE A 149 14.78 -7.73 -17.40
C ILE A 149 14.34 -9.14 -17.85
N SER A 150 14.89 -9.67 -18.93
CA SER A 150 14.46 -10.99 -19.42
C SER A 150 14.73 -12.16 -18.44
N SER A 151 15.68 -11.99 -17.51
CA SER A 151 16.17 -13.07 -16.66
C SER A 151 15.85 -12.89 -15.18
N ASN A 152 15.57 -11.66 -14.73
CA ASN A 152 15.52 -11.32 -13.30
C ASN A 152 14.37 -10.38 -12.94
N LEU A 153 13.49 -10.01 -13.89
CA LEU A 153 12.42 -9.06 -13.60
C LEU A 153 11.50 -9.59 -12.49
N LYS A 154 11.31 -8.79 -11.44
CA LYS A 154 10.30 -9.08 -10.42
C LYS A 154 8.94 -9.13 -11.10
N THR A 155 8.29 -10.28 -11.04
CA THR A 155 6.91 -10.45 -11.52
C THR A 155 6.00 -10.60 -10.33
N HIS A 156 4.82 -10.00 -10.44
CA HIS A 156 3.80 -10.11 -9.42
C HIS A 156 2.68 -11.01 -9.93
N SER A 157 2.22 -11.89 -9.06
CA SER A 157 1.06 -12.72 -9.31
C SER A 157 0.15 -12.61 -8.11
N TRP A 158 -1.15 -12.45 -8.35
CA TRP A 158 -2.12 -12.65 -7.30
C TRP A 158 -2.26 -14.15 -7.02
N TRP A 159 -2.60 -14.48 -5.80
CA TRP A 159 -2.84 -15.86 -5.43
C TRP A 159 -4.11 -16.36 -6.14
N HIS A 160 -3.95 -17.37 -6.99
CA HIS A 160 -5.03 -18.01 -7.74
C HIS A 160 -4.85 -19.52 -7.75
N LEU A 161 -5.96 -20.25 -7.57
CA LEU A 161 -5.96 -21.70 -7.71
C LEU A 161 -5.86 -22.08 -9.19
N GLU A 162 -5.06 -23.10 -9.50
CA GLU A 162 -4.94 -23.60 -10.87
C GLU A 162 -6.30 -24.15 -11.34
N PRO A 163 -6.82 -23.71 -12.50
CA PRO A 163 -8.07 -24.22 -13.03
C PRO A 163 -8.03 -25.70 -13.38
N ASP A 164 -9.08 -26.43 -13.04
CA ASP A 164 -9.30 -27.79 -13.52
C ASP A 164 -9.68 -27.81 -15.00
N ALA A 165 -9.30 -28.90 -15.70
CA ALA A 165 -9.72 -29.11 -17.07
C ALA A 165 -11.19 -29.53 -17.15
N THR A 166 -12.00 -28.81 -17.92
CA THR A 166 -13.37 -29.23 -18.25
C THR A 166 -13.69 -29.03 -19.73
N SER A 167 -14.40 -30.00 -20.32
CA SER A 167 -14.96 -29.89 -21.69
C SER A 167 -16.44 -29.54 -21.69
N SER A 168 -17.02 -29.32 -20.51
CA SER A 168 -18.44 -29.02 -20.37
C SER A 168 -18.81 -27.64 -20.95
N THR A 169 -20.03 -27.54 -21.47
CA THR A 169 -20.63 -26.27 -21.87
C THR A 169 -21.51 -25.66 -20.78
N ASP A 170 -21.79 -26.40 -19.69
CA ASP A 170 -22.58 -25.92 -18.57
C ASP A 170 -21.82 -24.83 -17.80
N PRO A 171 -22.41 -23.62 -17.61
CA PRO A 171 -21.72 -22.54 -16.92
C PRO A 171 -21.34 -22.86 -15.47
N LEU A 172 -22.13 -23.66 -14.77
CA LEU A 172 -21.81 -24.04 -13.39
C LEU A 172 -20.60 -24.98 -13.36
N GLU A 173 -20.57 -26.03 -14.19
CA GLU A 173 -19.40 -26.91 -14.30
C GLU A 173 -18.12 -26.16 -14.72
N LYS A 174 -18.24 -25.13 -15.58
CA LYS A 174 -17.11 -24.25 -15.90
C LYS A 174 -16.65 -23.41 -14.72
N CYS A 175 -17.57 -22.81 -13.96
CA CYS A 175 -17.19 -22.06 -12.76
C CYS A 175 -16.56 -22.97 -11.70
N ASN A 176 -17.07 -24.19 -11.55
CA ASN A 176 -16.52 -25.17 -10.61
C ASN A 176 -15.10 -25.58 -10.99
N ALA A 177 -14.84 -25.79 -12.28
CA ALA A 177 -13.50 -26.12 -12.76
C ALA A 177 -12.55 -24.91 -12.66
N GLU A 178 -13.02 -23.70 -12.96
CA GLU A 178 -12.17 -22.51 -12.92
C GLU A 178 -11.84 -22.06 -11.49
N PHE A 179 -12.83 -22.11 -10.59
CA PHE A 179 -12.78 -21.43 -9.31
C PHE A 179 -13.04 -22.34 -8.11
N HIS A 180 -13.04 -23.66 -8.31
CA HIS A 180 -13.13 -24.66 -7.24
C HIS A 180 -14.32 -24.46 -6.29
N LEU A 181 -15.49 -24.11 -6.84
CA LEU A 181 -16.68 -23.76 -6.07
C LEU A 181 -17.04 -24.79 -4.98
N ILE A 182 -17.51 -24.30 -3.83
CA ILE A 182 -17.88 -25.15 -2.69
C ILE A 182 -19.40 -25.34 -2.69
N HIS A 183 -19.85 -26.58 -2.86
CA HIS A 183 -21.27 -26.97 -2.85
C HIS A 183 -22.22 -25.98 -3.56
N PRO A 184 -21.97 -25.66 -4.85
CA PRO A 184 -22.66 -24.56 -5.49
C PRO A 184 -24.16 -24.80 -5.71
N GLU A 185 -24.96 -23.77 -5.45
CA GLU A 185 -26.39 -23.79 -5.70
C GLU A 185 -26.72 -23.71 -7.20
N LYS A 186 -27.82 -24.36 -7.60
CA LYS A 186 -28.32 -24.25 -8.97
C LYS A 186 -28.84 -22.84 -9.23
N SER A 187 -28.28 -22.19 -10.25
CA SER A 187 -28.70 -20.87 -10.68
C SER A 187 -28.49 -20.69 -12.18
N LYS A 188 -29.26 -19.78 -12.79
CA LYS A 188 -29.09 -19.38 -14.20
C LYS A 188 -28.02 -18.29 -14.38
N ASP A 189 -27.55 -17.69 -13.28
CA ASP A 189 -26.66 -16.53 -13.32
C ASP A 189 -25.16 -16.93 -13.32
N TRP A 190 -24.83 -18.23 -13.36
CA TRP A 190 -23.45 -18.72 -13.36
C TRP A 190 -22.64 -18.27 -14.58
N SER A 191 -23.27 -18.07 -15.74
CA SER A 191 -22.57 -17.52 -16.91
C SER A 191 -22.11 -16.08 -16.68
N ALA A 192 -22.97 -15.24 -16.10
CA ALA A 192 -22.63 -13.86 -15.76
C ALA A 192 -21.62 -13.79 -14.62
N TYR A 193 -21.65 -14.73 -13.67
CA TYR A 193 -20.64 -14.87 -12.63
C TYR A 193 -19.27 -15.19 -13.24
N LEU A 194 -19.20 -16.19 -14.13
CA LEU A 194 -17.96 -16.59 -14.81
C LEU A 194 -17.32 -15.42 -15.56
N GLU A 195 -18.11 -14.75 -16.41
CA GLU A 195 -17.64 -13.61 -17.21
C GLU A 195 -17.17 -12.46 -16.32
N GLN A 196 -17.92 -12.15 -15.25
CA GLN A 196 -17.55 -11.05 -14.35
C GLN A 196 -16.30 -11.36 -13.54
N ARG A 197 -16.14 -12.59 -13.01
CA ARG A 197 -14.98 -12.97 -12.19
C ARG A 197 -13.72 -13.07 -13.03
N LYS A 198 -13.77 -13.73 -14.19
CA LYS A 198 -12.62 -13.77 -15.12
C LYS A 198 -12.18 -12.37 -15.53
N LYS A 199 -13.11 -11.51 -15.92
CA LYS A 199 -12.79 -10.12 -16.28
C LYS A 199 -12.14 -9.34 -15.13
N ALA A 200 -12.59 -9.56 -13.90
CA ALA A 200 -11.98 -8.93 -12.72
C ALA A 200 -10.55 -9.41 -12.50
N VAL A 201 -10.33 -10.73 -12.54
CA VAL A 201 -9.01 -11.36 -12.42
C VAL A 201 -8.08 -10.88 -13.54
N ASP A 202 -8.50 -11.00 -14.81
CA ASP A 202 -7.71 -10.56 -15.98
C ASP A 202 -7.31 -9.07 -15.89
N THR A 203 -8.21 -8.22 -15.37
CA THR A 203 -7.94 -6.79 -15.21
C THR A 203 -6.88 -6.56 -14.14
N PHE A 204 -7.01 -7.24 -13.00
CA PHE A 204 -6.08 -7.10 -11.89
C PHE A 204 -4.70 -7.71 -12.21
N GLU A 205 -4.65 -8.88 -12.86
CA GLU A 205 -3.39 -9.44 -13.36
C GLU A 205 -2.70 -8.52 -14.37
N SER A 206 -3.48 -7.86 -15.24
CA SER A 206 -2.93 -6.84 -16.14
C SER A 206 -2.33 -5.67 -15.38
N GLU A 207 -2.97 -5.20 -14.30
CA GLU A 207 -2.44 -4.14 -13.43
C GLU A 207 -1.14 -4.60 -12.73
N LEU A 208 -1.11 -5.80 -12.17
CA LEU A 208 0.11 -6.39 -11.57
C LEU A 208 1.26 -6.49 -12.59
N SER A 209 0.94 -6.81 -13.85
CA SER A 209 1.94 -6.87 -14.91
C SER A 209 2.54 -5.51 -15.28
N ASP A 210 1.79 -4.41 -15.07
CA ASP A 210 2.31 -3.06 -15.27
C ASP A 210 3.38 -2.69 -14.23
N PHE A 211 3.38 -3.35 -13.06
CA PHE A 211 4.39 -3.22 -12.00
C PHE A 211 5.59 -4.17 -12.17
N ALA A 212 5.74 -4.84 -13.31
CA ALA A 212 6.86 -5.74 -13.52
C ALA A 212 8.22 -4.99 -13.43
N GLY A 213 9.09 -5.47 -12.54
CA GLY A 213 10.37 -4.83 -12.20
C GLY A 213 10.27 -3.65 -11.25
N GLU A 214 9.12 -3.47 -10.61
CA GLU A 214 8.87 -2.46 -9.57
C GLU A 214 8.36 -3.20 -8.32
N ASP A 215 8.53 -2.62 -7.13
CA ASP A 215 7.91 -3.16 -5.93
C ASP A 215 6.40 -2.93 -5.99
N LEU A 216 5.60 -3.94 -5.62
CA LEU A 216 4.20 -3.68 -5.32
C LEU A 216 4.12 -2.73 -4.13
N SER A 217 3.10 -1.88 -4.14
CA SER A 217 2.77 -1.13 -2.94
C SER A 217 2.52 -2.13 -1.81
N ALA A 218 3.05 -1.82 -0.61
CA ALA A 218 2.88 -2.67 0.57
C ALA A 218 1.40 -3.03 0.81
N PHE A 219 0.48 -2.18 0.39
CA PHE A 219 -0.95 -2.42 0.43
C PHE A 219 -1.44 -3.71 -0.22
N HIS A 220 -0.83 -4.16 -1.32
CA HIS A 220 -1.21 -5.43 -1.94
C HIS A 220 -0.94 -6.60 -1.00
N GLU A 221 0.22 -6.60 -0.34
CA GLU A 221 0.61 -7.60 0.65
C GLU A 221 -0.35 -7.56 1.85
N HIS A 222 -0.79 -6.38 2.28
CA HIS A 222 -1.69 -6.27 3.44
C HIS A 222 -3.13 -6.73 3.14
N ILE A 223 -3.60 -6.62 1.89
CA ILE A 223 -4.87 -7.23 1.50
C ILE A 223 -4.75 -8.76 1.63
N ASP A 224 -3.66 -9.34 1.12
CA ASP A 224 -3.39 -10.77 1.21
C ASP A 224 -3.30 -11.25 2.66
N GLU A 225 -2.49 -10.59 3.49
CA GLU A 225 -2.33 -10.88 4.91
C GLU A 225 -3.66 -10.74 5.67
N GLY A 226 -4.44 -9.68 5.37
CA GLY A 226 -5.74 -9.45 5.99
C GLY A 226 -6.76 -10.53 5.67
N VAL A 227 -6.80 -11.00 4.41
CA VAL A 227 -7.63 -12.13 4.00
C VAL A 227 -7.17 -13.41 4.67
N CYS A 228 -5.86 -13.70 4.69
CA CYS A 228 -5.29 -14.87 5.34
C CYS A 228 -5.61 -14.90 6.84
N ALA A 229 -5.44 -13.78 7.55
CA ALA A 229 -5.75 -13.67 8.97
C ALA A 229 -7.24 -13.90 9.25
N ALA A 230 -8.13 -13.33 8.42
CA ALA A 230 -9.56 -13.52 8.57
C ALA A 230 -9.99 -14.99 8.36
N LEU A 231 -9.41 -15.67 7.35
CA LEU A 231 -9.73 -17.06 7.03
C LEU A 231 -9.09 -18.04 8.02
N GLY A 232 -7.87 -17.78 8.50
CA GLY A 232 -7.18 -18.61 9.48
C GLY A 232 -7.87 -18.65 10.85
N ALA A 233 -8.77 -17.71 11.13
CA ALA A 233 -9.60 -17.67 12.33
C ALA A 233 -10.94 -18.44 12.18
N THR A 234 -11.14 -19.21 11.11
CA THR A 234 -12.36 -19.99 10.86
C THR A 234 -12.14 -21.49 11.09
N ASP A 235 -13.24 -22.25 11.13
CA ASP A 235 -13.20 -23.73 11.18
C ASP A 235 -13.17 -24.36 9.77
N LEU A 236 -12.73 -23.59 8.76
CA LEU A 236 -12.60 -24.07 7.39
C LEU A 236 -11.36 -24.96 7.23
N GLU A 237 -11.48 -25.98 6.39
CA GLU A 237 -10.34 -26.79 5.96
C GLU A 237 -9.43 -25.97 5.01
N GLU A 238 -8.16 -26.38 4.88
CA GLU A 238 -7.15 -25.63 4.10
C GLU A 238 -7.55 -25.42 2.62
N ASP A 239 -8.22 -26.40 2.02
CA ASP A 239 -8.77 -26.30 0.66
C ASP A 239 -9.95 -25.32 0.58
N GLU A 240 -10.84 -25.32 1.57
CA GLU A 240 -11.94 -24.35 1.64
C GLU A 240 -11.45 -22.91 1.86
N GLN A 241 -10.42 -22.73 2.72
CA GLN A 241 -9.77 -21.43 2.93
C GLN A 241 -9.13 -20.94 1.63
N SER A 242 -8.44 -21.84 0.93
CA SER A 242 -7.85 -21.58 -0.38
C SER A 242 -8.92 -21.08 -1.36
N VAL A 243 -10.05 -21.77 -1.52
CA VAL A 243 -11.12 -21.31 -2.43
C VAL A 243 -11.68 -19.92 -2.06
N LEU A 244 -11.79 -19.62 -0.76
CA LEU A 244 -12.29 -18.32 -0.32
C LEU A 244 -11.29 -17.19 -0.48
N HIS A 245 -10.01 -17.47 -0.32
CA HIS A 245 -8.94 -16.53 -0.64
C HIS A 245 -8.98 -16.16 -2.13
N ASP A 246 -9.09 -17.17 -3.01
CA ASP A 246 -9.15 -17.02 -4.49
C ASP A 246 -10.35 -16.17 -4.90
N ALA A 247 -11.39 -16.18 -4.07
CA ALA A 247 -12.64 -15.46 -4.31
C ALA A 247 -12.55 -13.96 -3.99
N VAL A 248 -11.49 -13.50 -3.32
CA VAL A 248 -11.22 -12.08 -3.07
C VAL A 248 -10.35 -11.53 -4.21
N VAL A 249 -10.93 -10.63 -5.00
CA VAL A 249 -10.25 -10.01 -6.13
C VAL A 249 -10.15 -8.50 -5.90
N PRO A 250 -8.95 -7.94 -5.70
CA PRO A 250 -8.73 -6.51 -5.75
C PRO A 250 -9.09 -5.98 -7.15
N LEU A 251 -9.81 -4.86 -7.19
CA LEU A 251 -10.24 -4.22 -8.44
C LEU A 251 -9.56 -2.88 -8.66
N ILE A 252 -9.24 -2.17 -7.57
CA ILE A 252 -8.53 -0.89 -7.56
C ILE A 252 -7.68 -0.85 -6.30
N VAL A 253 -6.38 -0.58 -6.45
CA VAL A 253 -5.45 -0.34 -5.33
C VAL A 253 -4.63 0.91 -5.66
N ASP A 254 -5.13 2.08 -5.28
CA ASP A 254 -4.51 3.37 -5.61
C ASP A 254 -4.05 4.09 -4.34
N GLY A 255 -2.79 4.48 -4.29
CA GLY A 255 -2.18 5.13 -3.14
C GLY A 255 -1.30 6.30 -3.56
N SER A 256 -1.26 7.34 -2.74
CA SER A 256 -0.34 8.46 -2.93
C SER A 256 0.25 8.92 -1.60
N ASP A 257 1.53 9.27 -1.63
CA ASP A 257 2.25 9.81 -0.49
C ASP A 257 2.18 11.36 -0.43
N ASP A 258 2.60 11.92 0.70
CA ASP A 258 2.71 13.35 0.95
C ASP A 258 3.99 14.00 0.39
N GLY A 259 4.78 13.26 -0.39
CA GLY A 259 6.11 13.63 -0.87
C GLY A 259 7.24 13.38 0.13
N TRP A 260 6.92 12.91 1.33
CA TRP A 260 7.87 12.53 2.39
C TRP A 260 7.80 11.04 2.73
N GLY A 261 7.13 10.26 1.88
CA GLY A 261 6.96 8.82 2.04
C GLY A 261 5.83 8.42 2.99
N ASN A 262 5.07 9.36 3.58
CA ASN A 262 3.88 9.00 4.35
C ASN A 262 2.67 8.92 3.43
N VAL A 263 1.86 7.87 3.59
CA VAL A 263 0.61 7.72 2.84
C VAL A 263 -0.34 8.85 3.17
N SER A 264 -0.72 9.61 2.14
CA SER A 264 -1.63 10.75 2.27
C SER A 264 -3.04 10.44 1.81
N ARG A 265 -3.18 9.57 0.82
CA ARG A 265 -4.46 9.11 0.31
C ARG A 265 -4.32 7.67 -0.15
N PHE A 266 -5.33 6.86 0.13
CA PHE A 266 -5.35 5.47 -0.27
C PHE A 266 -6.79 5.01 -0.53
N ASP A 267 -7.00 4.39 -1.67
CA ASP A 267 -8.29 3.95 -2.19
C ASP A 267 -8.19 2.47 -2.59
N VAL A 268 -8.96 1.59 -1.94
CA VAL A 268 -9.02 0.16 -2.29
C VAL A 268 -10.43 -0.25 -2.56
N LEU A 269 -10.68 -0.85 -3.72
CA LEU A 269 -11.93 -1.55 -4.01
C LEU A 269 -11.61 -3.02 -4.25
N SER A 270 -12.19 -3.90 -3.44
CA SER A 270 -12.11 -5.34 -3.62
C SER A 270 -13.49 -5.95 -3.81
N ARG A 271 -13.56 -7.09 -4.48
CA ARG A 271 -14.78 -7.87 -4.64
C ARG A 271 -14.59 -9.28 -4.10
N ILE A 272 -15.45 -9.66 -3.18
CA ILE A 272 -15.55 -11.00 -2.61
C ILE A 272 -16.64 -11.74 -3.38
N TYR A 273 -16.25 -12.73 -4.17
CA TYR A 273 -17.19 -13.61 -4.86
C TYR A 273 -17.68 -14.72 -3.93
N SER A 274 -18.96 -15.06 -3.99
CA SER A 274 -19.48 -16.22 -3.27
C SER A 274 -18.97 -17.51 -3.93
N PRO A 275 -18.44 -18.49 -3.18
CA PRO A 275 -18.08 -19.80 -3.73
C PRO A 275 -19.29 -20.73 -3.87
N THR A 276 -20.41 -20.42 -3.21
CA THR A 276 -21.61 -21.28 -3.20
C THR A 276 -22.71 -20.74 -4.13
N ARG A 277 -22.69 -19.47 -4.52
CA ARG A 277 -23.77 -18.81 -5.27
C ARG A 277 -23.22 -17.80 -6.28
N PRO A 278 -23.95 -17.49 -7.38
CA PRO A 278 -23.55 -16.42 -8.28
C PRO A 278 -23.94 -15.06 -7.69
N LYS A 279 -23.16 -14.62 -6.69
CA LYS A 279 -23.31 -13.37 -5.93
C LYS A 279 -21.92 -12.84 -5.58
N SER A 280 -21.83 -11.57 -5.24
CA SER A 280 -20.60 -10.98 -4.71
C SER A 280 -20.89 -9.83 -3.76
N VAL A 281 -19.87 -9.42 -3.01
CA VAL A 281 -19.87 -8.21 -2.18
C VAL A 281 -18.67 -7.37 -2.60
N ASP A 282 -18.91 -6.12 -2.97
CA ASP A 282 -17.83 -5.14 -3.12
C ASP A 282 -17.55 -4.50 -1.76
N VAL A 283 -16.28 -4.31 -1.43
CA VAL A 283 -15.83 -3.54 -0.26
C VAL A 283 -14.89 -2.45 -0.74
N TYR A 284 -15.11 -1.23 -0.25
CA TYR A 284 -14.34 -0.04 -0.64
C TYR A 284 -13.79 0.64 0.61
N LEU A 285 -12.51 0.94 0.62
CA LEU A 285 -11.80 1.75 1.61
C LEU A 285 -11.40 3.08 0.96
N GLU A 286 -11.73 4.20 1.62
CA GLU A 286 -11.17 5.52 1.34
C GLU A 286 -10.45 6.00 2.59
N TYR A 287 -9.14 6.19 2.47
CA TYR A 287 -8.28 6.73 3.49
C TYR A 287 -7.68 8.05 3.02
N HIS A 288 -7.63 9.02 3.93
CA HIS A 288 -6.96 10.29 3.74
C HIS A 288 -6.30 10.73 5.03
N TYR A 289 -5.06 11.17 4.91
CA TYR A 289 -4.28 11.75 5.99
C TYR A 289 -3.48 12.94 5.46
N ARG A 290 -3.57 14.07 6.15
CA ARG A 290 -2.73 15.22 5.86
C ARG A 290 -2.47 16.07 7.09
N THR A 291 -1.20 16.13 7.49
CA THR A 291 -0.74 17.11 8.48
C THR A 291 -0.79 18.51 7.89
N ARG A 292 -1.40 19.46 8.61
CA ARG A 292 -1.37 20.89 8.31
C ARG A 292 -0.63 21.64 9.41
N TYR A 293 -0.36 22.92 9.18
CA TYR A 293 0.38 23.77 10.13
C TYR A 293 -0.24 23.81 11.53
N SER A 294 -1.56 23.64 11.64
CA SER A 294 -2.28 23.72 12.91
C SER A 294 -3.49 22.78 12.96
N SER A 295 -3.50 21.70 12.20
CA SER A 295 -4.58 20.69 12.23
C SER A 295 -4.12 19.42 11.52
N VAL A 296 -4.85 18.33 11.72
CA VAL A 296 -4.73 17.13 10.91
C VAL A 296 -6.04 16.92 10.16
N GLU A 297 -5.97 16.65 8.86
CA GLU A 297 -7.11 16.13 8.11
C GLU A 297 -6.99 14.62 8.07
N PHE A 298 -7.89 13.92 8.74
CA PHE A 298 -7.92 12.46 8.77
C PHE A 298 -9.33 11.97 8.53
N PHE A 299 -9.47 11.00 7.63
CA PHE A 299 -10.63 10.12 7.59
C PHE A 299 -10.25 8.75 7.02
N CYS A 300 -10.93 7.73 7.51
CA CYS A 300 -10.80 6.34 7.09
C CYS A 300 -12.20 5.73 7.06
N ASN A 301 -12.69 5.44 5.87
CA ASN A 301 -14.07 5.07 5.64
C ASN A 301 -14.14 3.75 4.89
N VAL A 302 -14.95 2.83 5.38
CA VAL A 302 -15.23 1.56 4.71
C VAL A 302 -16.69 1.51 4.30
N TRP A 303 -16.94 1.14 3.05
CA TRP A 303 -18.28 0.91 2.51
C TRP A 303 -18.38 -0.48 1.89
N TYR A 304 -19.60 -1.00 1.80
CA TYR A 304 -19.88 -2.26 1.14
C TYR A 304 -21.06 -2.16 0.17
N ARG A 305 -21.08 -3.02 -0.84
CA ARG A 305 -22.21 -3.18 -1.78
C ARG A 305 -22.48 -4.65 -2.05
N ALA A 306 -23.67 -5.11 -1.67
CA ALA A 306 -24.16 -6.45 -1.96
C ALA A 306 -24.65 -6.57 -3.41
N ASN A 307 -23.98 -7.38 -4.22
CA ASN A 307 -24.34 -7.63 -5.62
C ASN A 307 -25.22 -8.88 -5.71
N THR A 308 -26.52 -8.68 -5.56
CA THR A 308 -27.51 -9.76 -5.59
C THR A 308 -27.87 -10.22 -7.00
N LYS A 309 -27.40 -9.54 -8.05
CA LYS A 309 -27.62 -9.92 -9.44
C LYS A 309 -26.32 -9.74 -10.21
N MET A 310 -25.85 -10.82 -10.81
CA MET A 310 -24.62 -10.79 -11.60
C MET A 310 -24.89 -10.11 -12.94
N THR A 311 -23.99 -9.19 -13.30
CA THR A 311 -23.98 -8.54 -14.61
C THR A 311 -22.53 -8.50 -15.09
N PRO A 312 -22.23 -8.88 -16.34
CA PRO A 312 -20.86 -8.87 -16.86
C PRO A 312 -20.18 -7.48 -16.78
N ASP A 313 -20.96 -6.41 -16.88
CA ASP A 313 -20.47 -5.02 -16.87
C ASP A 313 -20.78 -4.28 -15.56
N LEU A 314 -20.60 -4.96 -14.43
CA LEU A 314 -20.74 -4.28 -13.14
C LEU A 314 -19.67 -3.19 -13.02
N LYS A 315 -20.11 -1.93 -13.03
CA LYS A 315 -19.22 -0.77 -13.01
C LYS A 315 -18.37 -0.78 -11.73
N THR A 316 -17.07 -0.63 -11.92
CA THR A 316 -16.06 -0.41 -10.88
C THR A 316 -15.88 1.08 -10.54
N ASN A 317 -16.79 1.94 -11.00
CA ASN A 317 -16.71 3.38 -10.73
C ASN A 317 -16.74 3.64 -9.22
N ILE A 318 -15.59 4.01 -8.67
CA ILE A 318 -15.46 4.52 -7.30
C ILE A 318 -16.29 5.80 -7.20
N PRO A 319 -17.18 5.93 -6.20
CA PRO A 319 -17.91 7.16 -5.99
C PRO A 319 -16.95 8.27 -5.59
N ARG A 320 -16.83 9.32 -6.41
CA ARG A 320 -16.21 10.57 -5.96
C ARG A 320 -17.26 11.38 -5.21
N GLY A 321 -17.31 11.20 -3.89
CA GLY A 321 -18.10 12.01 -2.95
C GLY A 321 -19.39 11.36 -2.41
N PRO A 322 -19.94 11.91 -1.32
CA PRO A 322 -20.97 11.27 -0.48
C PRO A 322 -22.36 11.11 -1.13
N ARG A 323 -22.60 11.70 -2.33
CA ARG A 323 -23.95 11.75 -2.94
C ARG A 323 -24.17 10.80 -4.12
N THR A 324 -23.15 10.05 -4.56
CA THR A 324 -23.20 9.23 -5.78
C THR A 324 -22.73 7.79 -5.56
N MET A 325 -22.94 7.27 -4.35
CA MET A 325 -22.43 5.98 -3.91
C MET A 325 -23.12 4.74 -4.50
N ASN A 326 -23.78 4.79 -5.67
CA ASN A 326 -24.17 3.62 -6.50
C ASN A 326 -24.47 2.28 -5.77
N GLY A 327 -25.32 2.29 -4.73
CA GLY A 327 -25.69 1.10 -3.95
C GLY A 327 -24.75 0.69 -2.81
N PHE A 328 -23.63 1.38 -2.62
CA PHE A 328 -22.77 1.28 -1.44
C PHE A 328 -23.45 1.81 -0.19
N LYS A 329 -23.21 1.13 0.92
CA LYS A 329 -23.62 1.49 2.27
C LYS A 329 -22.39 1.64 3.14
N SER A 330 -22.39 2.61 4.04
CA SER A 330 -21.30 2.77 5.00
C SER A 330 -21.27 1.56 5.95
N LEU A 331 -20.08 1.02 6.17
CA LEU A 331 -19.79 0.03 7.21
C LEU A 331 -19.31 0.77 8.46
N VAL A 332 -18.21 1.51 8.30
CA VAL A 332 -17.59 2.32 9.36
C VAL A 332 -17.01 3.60 8.77
N SER A 333 -17.06 4.67 9.55
CA SER A 333 -16.44 5.97 9.27
C SER A 333 -15.61 6.35 10.48
N LEU A 334 -14.36 6.71 10.25
CA LEU A 334 -13.44 7.24 11.24
C LEU A 334 -12.89 8.56 10.71
N GLY A 335 -12.68 9.54 11.58
CA GLY A 335 -12.13 10.83 11.20
C GLY A 335 -11.81 11.69 12.41
N LEU A 336 -11.25 12.86 12.14
CA LEU A 336 -11.04 13.90 13.15
C LEU A 336 -11.86 15.14 12.82
N ALA A 337 -12.63 15.62 13.80
CA ALA A 337 -13.31 16.89 13.70
C ALA A 337 -12.28 18.02 13.61
N ASN A 338 -12.55 19.00 12.75
CA ASN A 338 -11.71 20.20 12.64
C ASN A 338 -12.21 21.32 13.58
N ILE A 339 -12.34 21.01 14.88
CA ILE A 339 -12.97 21.92 15.86
C ILE A 339 -12.15 21.98 17.16
N PRO A 340 -11.85 23.18 17.70
CA PRO A 340 -11.91 24.48 17.01
C PRO A 340 -10.75 24.57 15.99
N PRO A 341 -10.96 25.18 14.81
CA PRO A 341 -9.91 25.24 13.79
C PRO A 341 -8.74 26.15 14.22
N GLY A 342 -7.53 25.86 13.73
CA GLY A 342 -6.35 26.73 13.92
C GLY A 342 -5.46 26.30 15.09
N ARG A 343 -4.75 27.24 15.72
CA ARG A 343 -3.75 26.91 16.78
C ARG A 343 -4.32 26.24 18.03
N ARG A 344 -5.65 26.27 18.20
CA ARG A 344 -6.36 25.61 19.31
C ARG A 344 -6.97 24.28 18.91
N TRP A 345 -6.70 23.80 17.68
CA TRP A 345 -7.19 22.53 17.20
C TRP A 345 -6.70 21.40 18.10
N ARG A 346 -7.63 20.50 18.41
CA ARG A 346 -7.39 19.23 19.08
C ARG A 346 -8.10 18.15 18.26
N GLY A 347 -7.51 16.98 18.15
CA GLY A 347 -8.15 15.85 17.49
C GLY A 347 -9.35 15.40 18.31
N ILE A 348 -10.56 15.66 17.83
CA ILE A 348 -11.79 15.10 18.39
C ILE A 348 -12.23 14.01 17.42
N ASP A 349 -12.36 12.79 17.91
CA ASP A 349 -12.67 11.65 17.03
C ASP A 349 -14.12 11.72 16.54
N GLU A 350 -14.30 11.64 15.22
CA GLU A 350 -15.58 11.44 14.56
C GLU A 350 -15.65 9.96 14.15
N ARG A 351 -16.48 9.18 14.83
CA ARG A 351 -16.59 7.74 14.59
C ARG A 351 -18.05 7.34 14.39
N GLU A 352 -18.35 6.62 13.32
CA GLU A 352 -19.69 6.10 13.03
C GLU A 352 -19.65 4.61 12.66
N TRP A 353 -20.50 3.81 13.30
CA TRP A 353 -20.71 2.40 12.95
C TRP A 353 -22.11 2.22 12.34
N ASN A 354 -22.17 1.74 11.10
CA ASN A 354 -23.40 1.73 10.30
C ASN A 354 -23.88 0.33 9.89
N LEU A 355 -23.07 -0.72 10.14
CA LEU A 355 -23.46 -2.10 9.87
C LEU A 355 -24.33 -2.67 11.00
N SER A 356 -25.56 -3.08 10.70
CA SER A 356 -26.44 -3.76 11.67
C SER A 356 -26.28 -5.29 11.63
N ALA A 357 -26.70 -5.97 12.71
CA ALA A 357 -26.72 -7.44 12.76
C ALA A 357 -27.56 -8.05 11.62
N GLU A 358 -28.73 -7.49 11.30
CA GLU A 358 -29.56 -7.93 10.17
C GLU A 358 -28.83 -7.80 8.82
N GLN A 359 -28.07 -6.71 8.64
CA GLN A 359 -27.28 -6.52 7.43
C GLN A 359 -26.13 -7.53 7.35
N LEU A 360 -25.47 -7.80 8.48
CA LEU A 360 -24.39 -8.80 8.56
C LEU A 360 -24.92 -10.20 8.25
N ASP A 361 -26.07 -10.59 8.81
CA ASP A 361 -26.75 -11.85 8.47
C ASP A 361 -27.10 -11.92 6.97
N GLY A 362 -27.55 -10.80 6.41
CA GLY A 362 -27.82 -10.69 4.98
C GLY A 362 -26.57 -10.90 4.12
N LEU A 363 -25.42 -10.36 4.52
CA LEU A 363 -24.14 -10.54 3.82
C LEU A 363 -23.61 -11.97 3.97
N HIS A 364 -23.71 -12.54 5.17
CA HIS A 364 -23.32 -13.92 5.46
C HIS A 364 -24.14 -14.91 4.63
N GLY A 365 -25.47 -14.78 4.65
CA GLY A 365 -26.37 -15.61 3.84
C GLY A 365 -26.23 -15.41 2.33
N LEU A 366 -25.77 -14.23 1.89
CA LEU A 366 -25.50 -13.91 0.50
C LEU A 366 -24.24 -14.63 0.00
N LEU A 367 -23.17 -14.61 0.79
CA LEU A 367 -21.87 -15.18 0.42
C LEU A 367 -21.79 -16.69 0.64
N TYR A 368 -22.37 -17.21 1.72
CA TYR A 368 -22.17 -18.60 2.14
C TYR A 368 -23.45 -19.44 2.12
N GLY A 369 -24.62 -18.81 2.20
CA GLY A 369 -25.91 -19.51 2.27
C GLY A 369 -26.50 -19.51 3.69
N THR A 370 -27.67 -20.16 3.86
CA THR A 370 -28.45 -20.12 5.12
C THR A 370 -28.74 -21.50 5.71
N GLY A 371 -28.10 -22.55 5.18
CA GLY A 371 -28.32 -23.93 5.60
C GLY A 371 -27.22 -24.44 6.54
N SER A 372 -27.56 -25.51 7.28
CA SER A 372 -26.63 -26.21 8.19
C SER A 372 -25.62 -27.11 7.49
N ASP A 373 -25.84 -27.38 6.21
CA ASP A 373 -24.99 -28.27 5.41
C ASP A 373 -24.15 -27.40 4.47
N GLY A 374 -23.03 -26.85 4.96
CA GLY A 374 -22.09 -26.10 4.14
C GLY A 374 -21.10 -25.23 4.93
N ILE A 375 -20.32 -24.44 4.20
CA ILE A 375 -19.30 -23.54 4.77
C ILE A 375 -19.88 -22.42 5.65
N ALA A 376 -21.18 -22.14 5.55
CA ALA A 376 -21.84 -21.10 6.33
C ALA A 376 -21.72 -21.32 7.84
N GLU A 377 -21.75 -22.57 8.31
CA GLU A 377 -21.58 -22.89 9.74
C GLU A 377 -20.12 -22.74 10.23
N LYS A 378 -19.16 -22.92 9.32
CA LYS A 378 -17.72 -22.85 9.62
C LYS A 378 -17.17 -21.42 9.67
N ILE A 379 -17.93 -20.46 9.14
CA ILE A 379 -17.54 -19.06 9.08
C ILE A 379 -18.40 -18.26 10.05
N SER A 380 -17.79 -17.79 11.14
CA SER A 380 -18.47 -16.95 12.11
C SER A 380 -18.79 -15.56 11.54
N ARG A 381 -19.72 -14.85 12.19
CA ARG A 381 -20.04 -13.46 11.87
C ARG A 381 -18.84 -12.53 12.04
N VAL A 382 -18.01 -12.78 13.05
CA VAL A 382 -16.76 -12.03 13.27
C VAL A 382 -15.79 -12.27 12.11
N ALA A 383 -15.62 -13.53 11.69
CA ALA A 383 -14.76 -13.86 10.57
C ALA A 383 -15.21 -13.18 9.27
N LEU A 384 -16.53 -13.08 9.02
CA LEU A 384 -17.04 -12.30 7.89
C LEU A 384 -16.69 -10.81 8.01
N VAL A 385 -16.84 -10.19 9.18
CA VAL A 385 -16.46 -8.77 9.36
C VAL A 385 -14.95 -8.59 9.16
N ARG A 386 -14.11 -9.48 9.73
CA ARG A 386 -12.67 -9.49 9.50
C ARG A 386 -12.34 -9.65 8.02
N LEU A 387 -13.03 -10.52 7.29
CA LEU A 387 -12.83 -10.70 5.85
C LEU A 387 -13.25 -9.46 5.04
N LEU A 388 -14.36 -8.82 5.39
CA LEU A 388 -14.78 -7.58 4.74
C LEU A 388 -13.71 -6.50 4.90
N LEU A 389 -13.21 -6.27 6.12
CA LEU A 389 -12.17 -5.29 6.40
C LEU A 389 -10.81 -5.69 5.79
N GLY A 390 -10.40 -6.95 5.96
CA GLY A 390 -9.15 -7.50 5.44
C GLY A 390 -9.07 -7.48 3.91
N SER A 391 -10.20 -7.65 3.22
CA SER A 391 -10.26 -7.58 1.74
C SER A 391 -9.83 -6.22 1.18
N VAL A 392 -9.83 -5.17 1.99
CA VAL A 392 -9.35 -3.82 1.60
C VAL A 392 -8.09 -3.40 2.36
N GLY A 393 -7.38 -4.36 2.98
CA GLY A 393 -6.16 -4.12 3.76
C GLY A 393 -6.42 -3.46 5.11
N PHE A 394 -7.66 -3.46 5.62
CA PHE A 394 -7.97 -2.99 6.97
C PHE A 394 -7.96 -4.19 7.93
N VAL A 395 -6.85 -4.42 8.61
CA VAL A 395 -6.67 -5.59 9.47
C VAL A 395 -6.92 -5.23 10.93
N LEU A 396 -7.84 -5.96 11.56
CA LEU A 396 -8.26 -5.75 12.95
C LEU A 396 -8.43 -7.10 13.65
N ASP A 397 -7.65 -7.29 14.71
CA ASP A 397 -7.88 -8.36 15.67
C ASP A 397 -8.94 -7.89 16.67
N VAL A 398 -9.97 -8.73 16.81
CA VAL A 398 -11.10 -8.46 17.70
C VAL A 398 -11.02 -9.45 18.84
N ALA A 399 -10.93 -8.93 20.07
CA ALA A 399 -10.97 -9.74 21.28
C ALA A 399 -12.33 -10.44 21.39
N GLU A 400 -12.31 -11.75 21.60
CA GLU A 400 -13.52 -12.56 21.79
C GLU A 400 -13.66 -13.04 23.25
N HIS A 401 -12.57 -12.98 24.03
CA HIS A 401 -12.54 -13.39 25.42
C HIS A 401 -11.86 -12.35 26.33
N ASN A 402 -12.20 -12.35 27.62
CA ASN A 402 -11.56 -11.48 28.60
C ASN A 402 -10.07 -11.83 28.74
N GLY A 403 -9.21 -10.83 28.56
CA GLY A 403 -7.76 -10.97 28.55
C GLY A 403 -7.13 -10.86 27.17
N ASP A 404 -7.93 -11.01 26.11
CA ASP A 404 -7.53 -10.67 24.74
C ASP A 404 -7.55 -9.14 24.55
N LYS A 405 -6.86 -8.65 23.52
CA LYS A 405 -6.85 -7.24 23.17
C LYS A 405 -7.39 -7.03 21.77
N ASP A 406 -8.18 -5.98 21.60
CA ASP A 406 -8.47 -5.46 20.28
C ASP A 406 -7.20 -4.77 19.80
N GLU A 407 -6.56 -5.33 18.77
CA GLU A 407 -5.33 -4.80 18.21
C GLU A 407 -5.53 -4.54 16.73
N GLN A 408 -5.19 -3.32 16.32
CA GLN A 408 -5.08 -3.04 14.90
C GLN A 408 -3.66 -3.39 14.45
N ILE A 409 -3.56 -4.19 13.40
CA ILE A 409 -2.29 -4.43 12.76
C ILE A 409 -2.00 -3.21 11.87
N GLN A 410 -0.92 -2.48 12.17
CA GLN A 410 -0.53 -1.31 11.38
C GLN A 410 -0.25 -1.74 9.94
N VAL A 411 -1.02 -1.17 9.01
CA VAL A 411 -0.90 -1.47 7.58
C VAL A 411 -0.12 -0.35 6.91
N ALA A 412 1.02 -0.66 6.29
CA ALA A 412 1.75 0.19 5.34
C ALA A 412 1.87 1.70 5.70
N ASP A 413 2.42 2.05 6.87
CA ASP A 413 2.56 3.43 7.37
C ASP A 413 1.23 4.25 7.43
N LEU A 414 0.06 3.59 7.33
CA LEU A 414 -1.24 4.23 7.56
C LEU A 414 -1.27 4.74 9.00
N ARG A 415 -1.27 6.06 9.13
CA ARG A 415 -1.34 6.74 10.42
C ARG A 415 -2.78 6.72 10.88
N TRP A 416 -2.98 6.07 12.01
CA TRP A 416 -4.22 6.18 12.75
C TRP A 416 -4.14 7.38 13.65
N GLU A 417 -4.94 8.38 13.32
CA GLU A 417 -5.20 9.50 14.21
C GLU A 417 -6.55 9.26 14.85
N GLY A 418 -6.49 8.75 16.07
CA GLY A 418 -7.61 8.60 16.97
C GLY A 418 -7.03 8.44 18.37
N THR A 419 -7.82 8.72 19.39
CA THR A 419 -7.44 8.36 20.76
C THR A 419 -7.13 6.85 20.85
N ASP A 420 -6.32 6.43 21.84
CA ASP A 420 -5.88 5.04 22.10
C ASP A 420 -7.02 3.98 22.12
N ASN A 421 -8.30 4.41 22.07
CA ASN A 421 -9.50 3.58 22.13
C ASN A 421 -10.18 3.31 20.77
N SER A 422 -9.63 3.73 19.62
CA SER A 422 -10.31 3.52 18.33
C SER A 422 -10.45 2.03 17.95
N ALA A 423 -9.43 1.21 18.18
CA ALA A 423 -9.48 -0.24 17.96
C ALA A 423 -10.48 -0.94 18.91
N ARG A 424 -10.50 -0.51 20.19
CA ARG A 424 -11.46 -1.01 21.19
C ARG A 424 -12.90 -0.68 20.83
N TRP A 425 -13.16 0.56 20.40
CA TRP A 425 -14.47 0.98 19.92
C TRP A 425 -14.94 0.13 18.73
N LEU A 426 -14.04 -0.17 17.77
CA LEU A 426 -14.36 -1.08 16.67
C LEU A 426 -14.68 -2.48 17.16
N GLY A 427 -13.82 -3.05 18.02
CA GLY A 427 -14.00 -4.37 18.60
C GLY A 427 -15.34 -4.51 19.33
N SER A 428 -15.70 -3.52 20.16
CA SER A 428 -16.97 -3.47 20.88
C SER A 428 -18.17 -3.45 19.92
N ASN A 429 -18.11 -2.64 18.86
CA ASN A 429 -19.16 -2.59 17.84
C ASN A 429 -19.30 -3.93 17.09
N ILE A 430 -18.19 -4.59 16.76
CA ILE A 430 -18.18 -5.90 16.10
C ILE A 430 -18.78 -6.97 17.02
N ARG A 431 -18.32 -7.05 18.28
CA ARG A 431 -18.87 -7.97 19.28
C ARG A 431 -20.39 -7.81 19.41
N ARG A 432 -20.86 -6.57 19.53
CA ARG A 432 -22.28 -6.23 19.65
C ARG A 432 -23.13 -6.72 18.48
N ILE A 433 -22.67 -6.56 17.24
CA ILE A 433 -23.45 -7.02 16.07
C ILE A 433 -23.30 -8.53 15.80
N CYS A 434 -22.27 -9.15 16.37
CA CYS A 434 -22.03 -10.60 16.29
C CYS A 434 -22.67 -11.39 17.44
N ASP A 435 -23.37 -10.72 18.36
CA ASP A 435 -23.97 -11.32 19.57
C ASP A 435 -22.93 -11.96 20.51
N ILE A 436 -21.73 -11.36 20.56
CA ILE A 436 -20.67 -11.71 21.51
C ILE A 436 -20.86 -10.87 22.77
N SER A 437 -20.70 -11.50 23.93
CA SER A 437 -20.81 -10.80 25.21
C SER A 437 -19.81 -9.66 25.30
N ALA A 438 -20.26 -8.51 25.82
CA ALA A 438 -19.39 -7.39 26.09
C ALA A 438 -18.26 -7.81 27.03
N LEU A 439 -17.05 -7.35 26.73
CA LEU A 439 -15.87 -7.55 27.56
C LEU A 439 -15.78 -6.46 28.62
N GLU A 440 -15.01 -6.69 29.70
CA GLU A 440 -14.85 -5.71 30.79
C GLU A 440 -14.34 -4.35 30.30
N GLN A 441 -13.58 -4.33 29.19
CA GLN A 441 -13.07 -3.11 28.57
C GLN A 441 -14.13 -2.32 27.77
N ASP A 442 -15.27 -2.94 27.43
CA ASP A 442 -16.31 -2.31 26.59
C ASP A 442 -17.17 -1.32 27.39
N ASP A 443 -17.21 -1.44 28.73
CA ASP A 443 -17.99 -0.58 29.64
C ASP A 443 -17.38 0.82 29.82
N HIS A 444 -16.12 1.03 29.43
CA HIS A 444 -15.38 2.27 29.63
C HIS A 444 -15.37 3.21 28.41
N ASP A 445 -15.86 2.77 27.25
CA ASP A 445 -15.79 3.52 25.98
C ASP A 445 -17.11 4.24 25.62
N THR A 446 -18.11 4.25 26.50
CA THR A 446 -19.39 4.94 26.26
C THR A 446 -19.38 6.43 26.55
N ASP A 447 -18.36 6.94 27.24
CA ASP A 447 -18.30 8.35 27.62
C ASP A 447 -17.39 9.12 26.66
N ASN A 448 -18.02 9.86 25.74
CA ASN A 448 -17.42 11.04 25.13
C ASN A 448 -17.24 12.10 26.25
N GLU A 449 -16.30 11.89 27.17
CA GLU A 449 -15.88 12.95 28.09
C GLU A 449 -15.10 13.96 27.25
N VAL A 450 -15.81 14.99 26.80
CA VAL A 450 -15.18 16.24 26.43
C VAL A 450 -14.57 16.77 27.71
N ASP A 451 -13.25 16.64 27.87
CA ASP A 451 -12.51 17.36 28.90
C ASP A 451 -12.78 18.87 28.68
N GLU A 452 -13.72 19.41 29.46
CA GLU A 452 -13.88 20.84 29.66
C GLU A 452 -12.66 21.30 30.47
N ASP A 453 -11.49 21.38 29.83
CA ASP A 453 -10.34 22.07 30.39
C ASP A 453 -10.75 23.53 30.62
N GLU A 454 -10.90 23.85 31.90
CA GLU A 454 -11.26 25.14 32.46
C GLU A 454 -10.46 26.29 31.81
N ASP A 455 -11.19 27.29 31.30
CA ASP A 455 -10.66 28.63 31.08
C ASP A 455 -10.18 29.19 32.43
N ASP A 456 -8.87 29.27 32.67
CA ASP A 456 -8.19 30.48 33.16
C ASP A 456 -6.69 30.19 33.33
N GLU A 457 -5.84 30.88 32.57
CA GLU A 457 -4.75 31.67 33.15
C GLU A 457 -4.08 32.50 32.05
N GLY A 458 -4.23 33.82 32.20
CA GLY A 458 -3.88 34.82 31.21
C GLY A 458 -2.41 34.84 30.82
N TYR A 459 -2.18 34.82 29.50
CA TYR A 459 -0.99 35.43 28.93
C TYR A 459 -1.38 36.82 28.44
N SER A 460 -0.92 37.83 29.17
CA SER A 460 -0.95 39.21 28.70
C SER A 460 -0.09 39.30 27.45
N ASP A 461 -0.70 39.72 26.34
CA ASP A 461 0.00 40.26 25.18
C ASP A 461 0.81 41.48 25.65
N GLU A 462 2.09 41.27 25.99
CA GLU A 462 3.07 42.34 25.92
C GLU A 462 3.48 42.49 24.45
N GLU A 463 3.16 43.66 23.93
CA GLU A 463 3.42 44.15 22.60
C GLU A 463 4.92 44.10 22.26
N ASP A 464 5.32 43.18 21.38
CA ASP A 464 6.59 43.32 20.65
C ASP A 464 6.37 44.23 19.43
N ASP A 465 6.67 45.50 19.69
CA ASP A 465 6.87 46.63 18.80
C ASP A 465 7.77 46.28 17.59
N PHE A 466 7.17 45.74 16.53
CA PHE A 466 7.80 45.68 15.21
C PHE A 466 7.72 47.06 14.55
N GLY A 467 8.79 47.83 14.79
CA GLY A 467 9.01 49.15 14.25
C GLY A 467 8.67 49.31 12.77
N ARG A 468 7.82 50.31 12.51
CA ARG A 468 7.67 50.97 11.21
C ARG A 468 9.04 51.29 10.62
N ARG A 469 9.36 50.70 9.46
CA ARG A 469 10.22 51.35 8.47
C ARG A 469 9.34 52.01 7.42
N ASP A 470 9.02 53.27 7.70
CA ASP A 470 8.57 54.22 6.69
C ASP A 470 9.68 54.46 5.65
N GLY A 471 9.26 54.67 4.42
CA GLY A 471 10.11 54.75 3.24
C GLY A 471 11.02 55.97 3.19
N CYS A 472 12.10 55.82 2.42
CA CYS A 472 12.85 56.93 1.85
C CYS A 472 12.82 56.81 0.33
N SER A 473 12.14 57.77 -0.31
CA SER A 473 12.32 58.16 -1.70
C SER A 473 12.67 59.65 -1.75
N HIS A 474 13.57 60.00 -2.68
CA HIS A 474 14.17 61.30 -3.02
C HIS A 474 15.37 61.71 -2.15
N GLN A 475 16.55 62.03 -2.69
CA GLN A 475 16.97 62.49 -4.02
C GLN A 475 18.12 61.66 -4.61
#